data_AF-A0A2R6BIF6-F1
#
_entry.id   AF-A0A2R6BIF6-F1
#
_cell.length_a   1.000
_cell.length_b   1.000
_cell.length_c   1.000
_cell.angle_alpha   90.00
_cell.angle_beta   90.00
_cell.angle_gamma   90.00
#
_symmetry.space_group_name_H-M   'P 1'
#
loop_
_entity.id
_entity.type
_entity.pdbx_description
1 polymer ?
#
loop_
_entity_poly.entity_id
_entity_poly.type
_entity_poly.pdbx_seq_one_letter_code
_entity_poly.pdbx_strand_id
1 'polypeptide(L)'
;MYKLIRNEWNLTLHDFSDKLIRALDKNLVMIIGLDEDASVYDSNVLVVVDSLSEEVRKAVASAALEVNEKHECVISYYLTTKDDEHTIRVFLSVEEKKKSDCKQAFEEFYQKIKSIASRVIFTGERYVYDSNVLVVVDSLSEEVRKAVASAALEVNEKHECVISYYLTTKDERLLDEFEKVANSIK
;
A
#
# COMPACT_ATOMS: atom_id res chain seq x y z
N MET A 1 -21.11 -4.70 -4.83
CA MET A 1 -20.28 -5.13 -5.98
C MET A 1 -18.89 -5.33 -5.40
N TYR A 2 -18.44 -6.59 -5.27
CA TYR A 2 -17.12 -6.88 -4.68
C TYR A 2 -16.04 -6.48 -5.67
N LYS A 3 -15.30 -5.39 -5.37
CA LYS A 3 -14.08 -5.05 -6.10
C LYS A 3 -13.06 -6.12 -5.69
N LEU A 4 -12.91 -7.17 -6.50
CA LEU A 4 -11.69 -7.96 -6.47
C LEU A 4 -10.55 -6.95 -6.62
N ILE A 5 -9.70 -6.81 -5.60
CA ILE A 5 -8.49 -5.99 -5.67
C ILE A 5 -7.54 -6.70 -6.64
N ARG A 6 -7.86 -6.63 -7.93
CA ARG A 6 -6.85 -6.82 -8.97
C ARG A 6 -5.91 -5.65 -8.79
N ASN A 7 -4.68 -5.98 -8.45
CA ASN A 7 -3.62 -5.02 -8.21
C ASN A 7 -3.10 -4.48 -9.56
N GLU A 8 -4.02 -3.96 -10.37
CA GLU A 8 -3.77 -3.45 -11.73
C GLU A 8 -2.76 -2.32 -11.69
N TRP A 9 -2.83 -1.48 -10.64
CA TRP A 9 -1.81 -0.48 -10.36
C TRP A 9 -0.41 -1.09 -10.19
N ASN A 10 -0.23 -2.13 -9.37
CA ASN A 10 1.09 -2.74 -9.22
C ASN A 10 1.58 -3.39 -10.51
N LEU A 11 0.68 -3.96 -11.34
CA LEU A 11 1.05 -4.48 -12.66
C LEU A 11 1.50 -3.34 -13.59
N THR A 12 0.78 -2.23 -13.59
CA THR A 12 1.08 -1.03 -14.38
C THR A 12 2.43 -0.44 -13.97
N LEU A 13 2.66 -0.27 -12.67
CA LEU A 13 3.91 0.23 -12.11
C LEU A 13 5.09 -0.72 -12.37
N HIS A 14 4.86 -2.03 -12.29
CA HIS A 14 5.86 -3.04 -12.65
C HIS A 14 6.27 -2.93 -14.12
N ASP A 15 5.31 -2.89 -15.04
CA ASP A 15 5.58 -2.79 -16.48
C ASP A 15 6.30 -1.48 -16.84
N PHE A 16 5.93 -0.37 -16.19
CA PHE A 16 6.64 0.90 -16.33
C PHE A 16 8.08 0.79 -15.82
N SER A 17 8.27 0.21 -14.63
CA SER A 17 9.60 0.04 -14.02
C SER A 17 10.51 -0.83 -14.90
N ASP A 18 10.00 -1.95 -15.40
CA ASP A 18 10.72 -2.86 -16.30
C ASP A 18 11.19 -2.17 -17.59
N LYS A 19 10.35 -1.31 -18.17
CA LYS A 19 10.71 -0.51 -19.35
C LYS A 19 11.82 0.48 -19.02
N LEU A 20 11.72 1.19 -17.90
CA LEU A 20 12.74 2.16 -17.49
C LEU A 20 14.08 1.50 -17.18
N ILE A 21 14.08 0.37 -16.46
CA ILE A 21 15.29 -0.40 -16.16
C ILE A 21 16.02 -0.77 -17.46
N ARG A 22 15.29 -1.22 -18.48
CA ARG A 22 15.88 -1.59 -19.79
C ARG A 22 16.35 -0.38 -20.60
N ALA A 23 15.59 0.71 -20.58
CA ALA A 23 15.85 1.87 -21.42
C ALA A 23 16.95 2.80 -20.88
N LEU A 24 17.06 2.90 -19.55
CA LEU A 24 17.96 3.85 -18.89
C LEU A 24 19.21 3.17 -18.29
N ASP A 25 19.19 1.84 -18.11
CA ASP A 25 20.29 1.05 -17.57
C ASP A 25 20.90 1.72 -16.32
N LYS A 26 22.19 2.06 -16.34
CA LYS A 26 22.90 2.68 -15.20
C LYS A 26 22.48 4.12 -14.89
N ASN A 27 21.77 4.79 -15.79
CA ASN A 27 21.30 6.16 -15.55
C ASN A 27 20.04 6.19 -14.69
N LEU A 28 19.32 5.07 -14.53
CA LEU A 28 18.20 4.97 -13.60
C LEU A 28 18.73 4.78 -12.17
N VAL A 29 18.38 5.69 -11.27
CA VAL A 29 18.81 5.65 -9.86
C VAL A 29 17.75 5.00 -9.00
N MET A 30 16.49 5.46 -9.11
CA MET A 30 15.36 4.88 -8.38
C MET A 30 14.03 5.26 -9.04
N ILE A 31 13.00 4.47 -8.70
CA ILE A 31 11.60 4.75 -9.02
C ILE A 31 10.84 4.71 -7.70
N ILE A 32 10.03 5.73 -7.43
CA ILE A 32 9.11 5.75 -6.29
C ILE A 32 7.71 5.86 -6.85
N GLY A 33 6.92 4.79 -6.73
CA GLY A 33 5.50 4.79 -7.09
C GLY A 33 4.65 5.01 -5.86
N LEU A 34 3.75 5.99 -5.92
CA LEU A 34 2.71 6.20 -4.92
C LEU A 34 1.52 5.25 -5.21
N ASP A 35 0.47 5.30 -4.39
CA ASP A 35 -0.81 4.70 -4.79
C ASP A 35 -1.38 5.41 -6.03
N GLU A 36 -2.22 4.72 -6.81
CA GLU A 36 -2.83 5.25 -8.04
C GLU A 36 -3.48 6.63 -7.84
N ASP A 37 -4.20 6.80 -6.72
CA ASP A 37 -4.96 8.01 -6.36
C ASP A 37 -4.11 9.08 -5.64
N ALA A 38 -2.86 8.77 -5.29
CA ALA A 38 -1.96 9.68 -4.59
C ALA A 38 -1.05 10.42 -5.59
N SER A 39 -0.80 11.71 -5.34
CA SER A 39 0.08 12.50 -6.21
C SER A 39 0.91 13.53 -5.47
N VAL A 40 2.09 13.79 -6.03
CA VAL A 40 2.98 14.90 -5.68
C VAL A 40 3.33 15.61 -6.98
N TYR A 41 3.11 16.92 -7.04
CA TYR A 41 3.27 17.69 -8.29
C TYR A 41 2.50 17.06 -9.47
N ASP A 42 1.24 16.68 -9.21
CA ASP A 42 0.34 16.02 -10.17
C ASP A 42 0.86 14.68 -10.74
N SER A 43 1.87 14.09 -10.09
CA SER A 43 2.53 12.86 -10.50
C SER A 43 2.40 11.79 -9.42
N ASN A 44 1.99 10.59 -9.81
CA ASN A 44 1.90 9.41 -8.93
C ASN A 44 3.17 8.54 -8.99
N VAL A 45 4.12 8.87 -9.86
CA VAL A 45 5.44 8.21 -9.94
C VAL A 45 6.56 9.24 -10.00
N LEU A 46 7.59 9.08 -9.18
CA LEU A 46 8.87 9.79 -9.30
C LEU A 46 9.90 8.88 -9.97
N VAL A 47 10.49 9.36 -11.06
CA VAL A 47 11.63 8.74 -11.72
C VAL A 47 12.86 9.57 -11.41
N VAL A 48 13.86 8.95 -10.78
CA VAL A 48 15.12 9.59 -10.42
C VAL A 48 16.23 9.02 -11.28
N VAL A 49 16.97 9.91 -11.93
CA VAL A 49 18.09 9.55 -12.81
C VAL A 49 19.40 10.18 -12.35
N ASP A 50 20.51 9.67 -12.86
CA ASP A 50 21.84 10.21 -12.57
C ASP A 50 22.06 11.55 -13.27
N SER A 51 21.65 11.64 -14.55
CA SER A 51 21.69 12.87 -15.34
C SER A 51 20.48 13.01 -16.27
N LEU A 52 20.07 14.25 -16.52
CA LEU A 52 18.97 14.59 -17.44
C LEU A 52 19.53 14.87 -18.84
N SER A 53 19.28 13.96 -19.78
CA SER A 53 19.47 14.19 -21.21
C SER A 53 18.13 14.19 -21.96
N GLU A 54 18.14 14.64 -23.21
CA GLU A 54 16.94 14.58 -24.06
C GLU A 54 16.51 13.13 -24.33
N GLU A 55 17.47 12.21 -24.47
CA GLU A 55 17.25 10.78 -24.63
C GLU A 55 16.55 10.19 -23.40
N VAL A 56 16.97 10.58 -22.19
CA VAL A 56 16.34 10.15 -20.94
C VAL A 56 14.90 10.63 -20.87
N ARG A 57 14.66 11.91 -21.18
CA ARG A 57 13.29 12.47 -21.20
C ARG A 57 12.40 11.74 -22.19
N LYS A 58 12.90 11.48 -23.40
CA LYS A 58 12.18 10.72 -24.43
C LYS A 58 11.89 9.29 -23.98
N ALA A 59 12.89 8.60 -23.42
CA ALA A 59 12.73 7.22 -22.94
C ALA A 59 11.65 7.10 -21.87
N VAL A 60 11.64 8.01 -20.88
CA VAL A 60 10.63 8.01 -19.82
C VAL A 60 9.23 8.34 -20.37
N ALA A 61 9.14 9.35 -21.24
CA ALA A 61 7.87 9.72 -21.88
C ALA A 61 7.29 8.57 -22.74
N SER A 62 8.13 7.93 -23.56
CA SER A 62 7.73 6.78 -24.37
C SER A 62 7.28 5.60 -23.50
N ALA A 63 8.01 5.29 -22.42
CA ALA A 63 7.61 4.23 -21.50
C ALA A 63 6.24 4.51 -20.86
N ALA A 64 5.99 5.75 -20.43
CA ALA A 64 4.71 6.13 -19.82
C ALA A 64 3.56 6.04 -20.83
N LEU A 65 3.75 6.53 -22.06
CA LEU A 65 2.75 6.42 -23.14
C LEU A 65 2.41 4.96 -23.44
N GLU A 66 3.41 4.12 -23.66
CA GLU A 66 3.19 2.70 -23.98
C GLU A 66 2.48 1.94 -22.85
N VAL A 67 2.76 2.26 -21.59
CA VAL A 67 2.09 1.65 -20.44
C VAL A 67 0.66 2.15 -20.31
N ASN A 68 0.43 3.45 -20.45
CA ASN A 68 -0.90 4.07 -20.34
C ASN A 68 -1.83 3.69 -21.49
N GLU A 69 -1.30 3.28 -22.65
CA GLU A 69 -2.11 2.69 -23.73
C GLU A 69 -2.52 1.24 -23.45
N LYS A 70 -1.77 0.53 -22.60
CA LYS A 70 -1.95 -0.89 -22.31
C LYS A 70 -2.79 -1.15 -21.06
N HIS A 71 -2.70 -0.28 -20.06
CA HIS A 71 -3.35 -0.44 -18.76
C HIS A 71 -4.47 0.59 -18.56
N GLU A 72 -5.45 0.25 -17.72
CA GLU A 72 -6.53 1.19 -17.34
C GLU A 72 -6.03 2.28 -16.38
N CYS A 73 -5.06 1.93 -15.52
CA CYS A 73 -4.42 2.87 -14.60
C CYS A 73 -3.44 3.79 -15.36
N VAL A 74 -3.35 5.05 -14.93
CA VAL A 74 -2.52 6.06 -15.58
C VAL A 74 -1.26 6.34 -14.77
N ILE A 75 -0.09 6.15 -15.40
CA ILE A 75 1.18 6.66 -14.91
C ILE A 75 1.28 8.15 -15.25
N SER A 76 1.32 8.98 -14.22
CA SER A 76 1.73 10.39 -14.29
C SER A 76 3.07 10.53 -13.58
N TYR A 77 4.12 10.88 -14.33
CA TYR A 77 5.48 10.85 -13.80
C TYR A 77 6.09 12.23 -13.60
N TYR A 78 6.87 12.37 -12.54
CA TYR A 78 7.83 13.45 -12.34
C TYR A 78 9.23 12.89 -12.59
N LEU A 79 10.05 13.61 -13.37
CA LEU A 79 11.41 13.19 -13.69
C LEU A 79 12.41 14.17 -13.08
N THR A 80 13.31 13.67 -12.23
CA THR A 80 14.32 14.49 -11.57
C THR A 80 15.68 13.80 -11.49
N THR A 81 16.70 14.53 -11.05
CA THR A 81 18.04 13.99 -10.77
C THR A 81 18.17 13.55 -9.32
N LYS A 82 19.12 12.66 -9.04
CA LYS A 82 19.47 12.26 -7.66
C LYS A 82 19.84 13.42 -6.71
N ASP A 83 20.28 14.55 -7.26
CA ASP A 83 20.66 15.74 -6.47
C ASP A 83 19.44 16.52 -5.95
N ASP A 84 18.24 16.25 -6.46
CA ASP A 84 16.99 16.87 -6.00
C ASP A 84 16.43 16.12 -4.78
N GLU A 85 17.17 16.19 -3.68
CA GLU A 85 16.79 15.53 -2.44
C GLU A 85 15.44 16.02 -1.89
N HIS A 86 15.04 17.25 -2.21
CA HIS A 86 13.77 17.79 -1.74
C HIS A 86 12.61 17.01 -2.35
N THR A 87 12.55 16.90 -3.67
CA THR A 87 11.49 16.15 -4.36
C THR A 87 11.47 14.69 -3.91
N ILE A 88 12.64 14.03 -3.82
CA ILE A 88 12.74 12.64 -3.33
C ILE A 88 12.13 12.51 -1.93
N ARG A 89 12.48 13.41 -1.00
CA ARG A 89 11.92 13.41 0.36
C ARG A 89 10.40 13.63 0.37
N VAL A 90 9.88 14.52 -0.47
CA VAL A 90 8.43 14.78 -0.53
C VAL A 90 7.69 13.52 -0.97
N PHE A 91 8.16 12.84 -2.02
CA PHE A 91 7.56 11.58 -2.47
C PHE A 91 7.63 10.49 -1.40
N LEU A 92 8.80 10.28 -0.79
CA LEU A 92 8.96 9.28 0.30
C LEU A 92 8.04 9.58 1.50
N SER A 93 7.82 10.86 1.81
CA SER A 93 6.97 11.26 2.95
C SER A 93 5.50 10.85 2.78
N VAL A 94 5.02 10.66 1.55
CA VAL A 94 3.65 10.18 1.29
C VAL A 94 3.49 8.75 1.80
N GLU A 95 4.44 7.86 1.46
CA GLU A 95 4.43 6.49 1.98
C GLU A 95 4.58 6.45 3.50
N GLU A 96 5.43 7.31 4.07
CA GLU A 96 5.63 7.37 5.52
C GLU A 96 4.35 7.80 6.26
N LYS A 97 3.64 8.80 5.71
CA LYS A 97 2.34 9.23 6.27
C LYS A 97 1.32 8.10 6.24
N LYS A 98 1.23 7.37 5.14
CA LYS A 98 0.31 6.23 5.01
C LYS A 98 0.64 5.12 6.00
N LYS A 99 1.93 4.73 6.11
CA LYS A 99 2.39 3.75 7.11
C LYS A 99 2.09 4.21 8.54
N SER A 100 2.25 5.50 8.82
CA SER A 100 1.91 6.09 10.11
C SER A 100 0.40 6.03 10.37
N ASP A 101 -0.43 6.39 9.40
CA ASP A 101 -1.90 6.34 9.51
C ASP A 101 -2.37 4.91 9.79
N CYS A 102 -1.90 3.91 9.01
CA CYS A 102 -2.22 2.50 9.24
C CYS A 102 -1.84 2.02 10.65
N LYS A 103 -0.70 2.46 11.18
CA LYS A 103 -0.30 2.13 12.54
C LYS A 103 -1.22 2.76 13.59
N GLN A 104 -1.62 4.02 13.38
CA GLN A 104 -2.53 4.73 14.26
C GLN A 104 -3.94 4.12 14.23
N ALA A 105 -4.48 3.82 13.05
CA ALA A 105 -5.76 3.14 12.87
C ALA A 105 -5.77 1.79 13.59
N PHE A 106 -4.71 0.98 13.41
CA PHE A 106 -4.61 -0.31 14.09
C PHE A 106 -4.54 -0.16 15.61
N GLU A 107 -3.75 0.80 16.13
CA GLU A 107 -3.66 1.03 17.57
C GLU A 107 -5.01 1.47 18.14
N GLU A 108 -5.71 2.41 17.51
CA GLU A 108 -7.05 2.83 17.96
C GLU A 108 -8.05 1.66 17.94
N PHE A 109 -8.05 0.87 16.88
CA PHE A 109 -8.88 -0.33 16.77
C PHE A 109 -8.56 -1.33 17.88
N TYR A 110 -7.29 -1.65 18.06
CA TYR A 110 -6.82 -2.57 19.10
C TYR A 110 -7.25 -2.11 20.49
N GLN A 111 -7.11 -0.83 20.82
CA GLN A 111 -7.52 -0.28 22.12
C GLN A 111 -9.03 -0.46 22.39
N LYS A 112 -9.87 -0.44 21.35
CA LYS A 112 -11.32 -0.66 21.47
C LYS A 112 -11.68 -2.13 21.70
N ILE A 113 -10.92 -3.07 21.13
CA ILE A 113 -11.25 -4.51 21.17
C ILE A 113 -10.40 -5.34 22.14
N LYS A 114 -9.35 -4.77 22.74
CA LYS A 114 -8.39 -5.49 23.60
C LYS A 114 -8.99 -6.22 24.80
N SER A 115 -10.17 -5.81 25.27
CA SER A 115 -10.87 -6.48 26.38
C SER A 115 -11.71 -7.68 25.94
N ILE A 116 -11.90 -7.86 24.63
CA ILE A 116 -12.74 -8.89 24.01
C ILE A 116 -11.87 -9.89 23.25
N ALA A 117 -10.81 -9.41 22.60
CA ALA A 117 -9.89 -10.22 21.83
C ALA A 117 -8.87 -10.91 22.74
N SER A 118 -8.71 -12.22 22.58
CA SER A 118 -7.64 -12.99 23.20
C SER A 118 -6.32 -12.84 22.44
N ARG A 119 -6.39 -12.55 21.14
CA ARG A 119 -5.23 -12.27 20.29
C ARG A 119 -5.62 -11.40 19.10
N VAL A 120 -4.73 -10.51 18.68
CA VAL A 120 -4.90 -9.70 17.48
C VAL A 120 -3.60 -9.71 16.68
N ILE A 121 -3.69 -9.91 15.35
CA ILE A 121 -2.56 -9.86 14.43
C ILE A 121 -2.84 -8.82 13.36
N PHE A 122 -1.87 -7.94 13.11
CA PHE A 122 -1.94 -6.93 12.06
C PHE A 122 -0.90 -7.21 10.98
N THR A 123 -1.32 -7.18 9.71
CA THR A 123 -0.46 -7.42 8.55
C THR A 123 -0.13 -6.14 7.78
N GLY A 124 -0.43 -4.96 8.35
CA GLY A 124 -0.14 -3.68 7.71
C GLY A 124 -1.04 -3.45 6.49
N GLU A 125 -0.42 -3.13 5.36
CA GLU A 125 -1.08 -2.92 4.07
C GLU A 125 -1.26 -4.23 3.28
N ARG A 126 -0.81 -5.37 3.82
CA ARG A 126 -1.00 -6.69 3.20
C ARG A 126 -2.28 -7.31 3.69
N TYR A 127 -2.95 -8.05 2.81
CA TYR A 127 -4.23 -8.70 3.10
C TYR A 127 -4.10 -10.22 3.04
N VAL A 128 -4.74 -10.89 3.99
CA VAL A 128 -4.99 -12.33 4.02
C VAL A 128 -6.51 -12.51 4.00
N TYR A 129 -7.05 -13.15 2.97
CA TYR A 129 -8.50 -13.24 2.73
C TYR A 129 -9.21 -11.87 2.82
N ASP A 130 -8.69 -10.87 2.11
CA ASP A 130 -9.20 -9.50 2.08
C ASP A 130 -9.22 -8.79 3.46
N SER A 131 -8.53 -9.36 4.46
CA SER A 131 -8.43 -8.81 5.82
C SER A 131 -6.97 -8.49 6.15
N ASN A 132 -6.71 -7.31 6.73
CA ASN A 132 -5.40 -6.93 7.23
C ASN A 132 -5.27 -7.06 8.75
N VAL A 133 -6.36 -7.42 9.44
CA VAL A 133 -6.38 -7.73 10.88
C VAL A 133 -7.04 -9.08 11.13
N LEU A 134 -6.38 -9.95 11.89
CA LEU A 134 -7.01 -11.14 12.47
C LEU A 134 -7.35 -10.87 13.93
N VAL A 135 -8.61 -11.07 14.30
CA VAL A 135 -9.12 -10.94 15.66
C VAL A 135 -9.52 -12.33 16.16
N VAL A 136 -8.85 -12.80 17.20
CA VAL A 136 -9.19 -14.05 17.88
C VAL A 136 -9.92 -13.73 19.18
N VAL A 137 -11.08 -14.37 19.37
CA VAL A 137 -11.95 -14.20 20.53
C VAL A 137 -12.29 -15.56 21.13
N ASP A 138 -12.85 -15.60 22.34
CA ASP A 138 -13.22 -16.88 22.96
C ASP A 138 -14.53 -17.45 22.39
N SER A 139 -15.43 -16.59 21.90
CA SER A 139 -16.68 -17.01 21.24
C SER A 139 -17.14 -15.99 20.19
N LEU A 140 -17.82 -16.46 19.14
CA LEU A 140 -18.40 -15.61 18.09
C LEU A 140 -19.84 -15.16 18.41
N SER A 141 -20.08 -14.70 19.64
CA SER A 141 -21.40 -14.18 20.02
C SER A 141 -21.78 -12.95 19.18
N GLU A 142 -23.07 -12.66 19.08
CA GLU A 142 -23.55 -11.48 18.35
C GLU A 142 -23.00 -10.17 18.96
N GLU A 143 -22.87 -10.12 20.28
CA GLU A 143 -22.29 -8.98 21.01
C GLU A 143 -20.82 -8.76 20.62
N VAL A 144 -20.02 -9.83 20.57
CA VAL A 144 -18.62 -9.76 20.14
C VAL A 144 -18.52 -9.31 18.68
N ARG A 145 -19.33 -9.90 17.79
CA ARG A 145 -19.36 -9.51 16.37
C ARG A 145 -19.71 -8.03 16.20
N LYS A 146 -20.74 -7.55 16.91
CA LYS A 146 -21.15 -6.14 16.88
C LYS A 146 -20.06 -5.23 17.42
N ALA A 147 -19.45 -5.57 18.55
CA ALA A 147 -18.40 -4.75 19.16
C ALA A 147 -17.19 -4.58 18.22
N VAL A 148 -16.71 -5.69 17.62
CA VAL A 148 -15.59 -5.62 16.67
C VAL A 148 -15.98 -4.86 15.39
N ALA A 149 -17.18 -5.08 14.86
CA ALA A 149 -17.66 -4.35 13.69
C ALA A 149 -17.78 -2.84 13.94
N SER A 150 -18.38 -2.44 15.06
CA SER A 150 -18.52 -1.03 15.45
C SER A 150 -17.16 -0.37 15.64
N ALA A 151 -16.21 -1.06 16.29
CA ALA A 151 -14.85 -0.54 16.44
C ALA A 151 -14.17 -0.31 15.09
N ALA A 152 -14.31 -1.23 14.14
CA ALA A 152 -13.73 -1.09 12.80
C ALA A 152 -14.37 0.08 12.03
N LEU A 153 -15.71 0.20 12.08
CA LEU A 153 -16.42 1.31 11.44
C LEU A 153 -15.98 2.67 11.98
N GLU A 154 -15.93 2.83 13.31
CA GLU A 154 -15.53 4.09 13.94
C GLU A 154 -14.09 4.50 13.61
N VAL A 155 -13.17 3.53 13.46
CA VAL A 155 -11.79 3.79 13.09
C VAL A 155 -11.68 4.13 11.60
N ASN A 156 -12.38 3.39 10.74
CA ASN A 156 -12.37 3.60 9.29
C ASN A 156 -13.03 4.93 8.86
N GLU A 157 -13.82 5.56 9.72
CA GLU A 157 -14.33 6.92 9.50
C GLU A 157 -13.28 8.02 9.74
N LYS A 158 -12.19 7.71 10.47
CA LYS A 158 -11.17 8.68 10.90
C LYS A 158 -9.84 8.55 10.17
N HIS A 159 -9.57 7.36 9.63
CA HIS A 159 -8.29 7.00 9.04
C HIS A 159 -8.46 6.66 7.55
N GLU A 160 -7.44 6.97 6.76
CA GLU A 160 -7.41 6.56 5.34
C GLU A 160 -7.15 5.06 5.23
N CYS A 161 -6.35 4.52 6.15
CA CYS A 161 -6.08 3.10 6.22
C CYS A 161 -7.28 2.33 6.77
N VAL A 162 -7.85 1.46 5.93
CA VAL A 162 -9.01 0.65 6.29
C VAL A 162 -8.59 -0.55 7.12
N ILE A 163 -9.17 -0.67 8.31
CA ILE A 163 -9.19 -1.89 9.11
C ILE A 163 -10.23 -2.84 8.52
N SER A 164 -9.75 -3.88 7.85
CA SER A 164 -10.53 -5.03 7.40
C SER A 164 -10.18 -6.24 8.25
N TYR A 165 -11.15 -6.75 9.01
CA TYR A 165 -10.88 -7.76 10.03
C TYR A 165 -11.48 -9.13 9.68
N TYR A 166 -10.75 -10.17 10.06
CA TYR A 166 -11.24 -11.53 10.13
C TYR A 166 -11.45 -11.92 11.59
N LEU A 167 -12.64 -12.41 11.96
CA LEU A 167 -12.99 -12.77 13.33
C LEU A 167 -13.07 -14.30 13.49
N THR A 168 -12.32 -14.87 14.43
CA THR A 168 -12.28 -16.33 14.67
C THR A 168 -12.14 -16.68 16.15
N THR A 169 -12.36 -17.95 16.52
CA THR A 169 -12.29 -18.42 17.92
C THR A 169 -11.08 -19.27 18.30
N LYS A 170 -10.23 -19.61 17.32
CA LYS A 170 -8.93 -20.32 17.38
C LYS A 170 -8.82 -21.24 16.15
N ASP A 171 -8.50 -20.65 15.00
CA ASP A 171 -8.08 -21.43 13.83
C ASP A 171 -6.56 -21.29 13.68
N GLU A 172 -5.84 -22.37 14.00
CA GLU A 172 -4.38 -22.39 13.94
C GLU A 172 -3.83 -22.15 12.52
N ARG A 173 -4.58 -22.56 11.49
CA ARG A 173 -4.15 -22.32 10.10
C ARG A 173 -4.22 -20.84 9.75
N LEU A 174 -5.30 -20.17 10.16
CA LEU A 174 -5.44 -18.72 9.96
C LEU A 174 -4.39 -17.96 10.76
N LEU A 175 -4.10 -18.38 12.00
CA LEU A 175 -3.03 -17.79 12.79
C LEU A 175 -1.69 -17.89 12.06
N ASP A 176 -1.31 -19.07 11.60
CA ASP A 176 -0.05 -19.28 10.87
C ASP A 176 0.04 -18.45 9.59
N GLU A 177 -1.05 -18.31 8.82
CA GLU A 177 -1.08 -17.52 7.60
C GLU A 177 -0.88 -16.02 7.90
N PHE A 178 -1.63 -15.47 8.85
CA PHE A 178 -1.48 -14.07 9.25
C PHE A 178 -0.11 -13.80 9.89
N GLU A 179 0.41 -14.72 10.71
CA GLU A 179 1.76 -14.59 11.29
C GLU A 179 2.86 -14.60 10.24
N LYS A 180 2.77 -15.48 9.22
CA LYS A 180 3.74 -15.51 8.12
C LYS A 180 3.78 -14.18 7.38
N VAL A 181 2.60 -13.63 7.06
CA VAL A 181 2.51 -12.33 6.38
C VAL A 181 3.02 -11.22 7.29
N ALA A 182 2.60 -11.16 8.55
CA ALA A 182 3.05 -10.13 9.49
C ALA A 182 4.57 -10.16 9.72
N ASN A 183 5.19 -11.35 9.82
CA ASN A 183 6.62 -11.49 10.04
C ASN A 183 7.47 -11.18 8.79
N SER A 184 6.90 -11.29 7.59
CA SER A 184 7.56 -10.92 6.33
C SER A 184 7.65 -9.40 6.09
N ILE A 185 7.26 -8.60 7.08
CA ILE A 185 7.36 -7.13 7.10
C ILE A 185 8.63 -6.66 7.84
N LYS A 186 9.34 -7.56 8.54
CA LYS A 186 10.60 -7.25 9.26
C LYS A 186 11.82 -7.18 8.34
#